data_AF-A0A9P6MGN7-F1
#
_entry.id   AF-A0A9P6MGN7-F1
#
_cell.length_a   1.000
_cell.length_b   1.000
_cell.length_c   1.000
_cell.angle_alpha   90.00
_cell.angle_beta   90.00
_cell.angle_gamma   90.00
#
_symmetry.space_group_name_H-M   'P 1'
#
loop_
_entity.id
_entity.type
_entity.pdbx_description
1 polymer ?
#
loop_
_entity_poly.entity_id
_entity_poly.type
_entity_poly.pdbx_seq_one_letter_code
_entity_poly.pdbx_strand_id
1 'polypeptide(L)'
;MSANTKGRVLLAYSGGLDTSCILAWLIEQGYEVMCYMANLGQEEDFDAAVVKAKGCGATKIFVEDLQRVFVEELIYPAVQANTIYEGVYLLGTSLARPVIARRQMEIAARENCQYVSHGCTGKGNDQVRFELAYYALKPDIKVIAPWRIP
;
A
#
# COMPACT_ATOMS: atom_id res chain seq x y z
N MET A 1 0.14 11.65 27.30
CA MET A 1 -0.10 12.95 26.62
C MET A 1 -0.50 12.63 25.18
N SER A 2 -1.79 12.63 24.84
CA SER A 2 -2.19 12.46 23.44
C SER A 2 -1.90 13.76 22.71
N ALA A 3 -0.77 13.81 21.99
CA ALA A 3 -0.55 14.88 21.02
C ALA A 3 -1.75 14.94 20.08
N ASN A 4 -2.20 16.15 19.74
CA ASN A 4 -3.34 16.40 18.89
C ASN A 4 -3.01 15.92 17.46
N THR A 5 -3.21 14.63 17.20
CA THR A 5 -2.89 13.99 15.92
C THR A 5 -3.81 14.51 14.81
N LYS A 6 -3.27 14.75 13.61
CA LYS A 6 -4.05 15.11 12.42
C LYS A 6 -4.93 13.96 11.91
N GLY A 7 -4.77 12.77 12.47
CA GLY A 7 -5.51 11.55 12.15
C GLY A 7 -4.58 10.36 11.93
N ARG A 8 -5.20 9.20 11.67
CA ARG A 8 -4.49 7.96 11.40
C ARG A 8 -4.30 7.73 9.92
N VAL A 9 -3.07 7.39 9.53
CA VAL A 9 -2.68 7.06 8.16
C VAL A 9 -2.22 5.61 8.11
N LEU A 10 -2.75 4.83 7.16
CA LEU A 10 -2.18 3.53 6.81
C LEU A 10 -1.30 3.67 5.56
N LEU A 11 0.01 3.53 5.72
CA LEU A 11 1.00 3.60 4.65
C LEU A 11 1.25 2.21 4.05
N ALA A 12 1.07 2.08 2.73
CA ALA A 12 1.64 0.97 1.96
C ALA A 12 3.17 1.11 1.98
N TYR A 13 3.82 0.22 2.71
CA TYR A 13 5.23 0.27 3.06
C TYR A 13 5.96 -0.89 2.38
N SER A 14 7.11 -0.64 1.73
CA SER A 14 7.89 -1.69 1.07
C SER A 14 9.21 -2.00 1.78
N GLY A 15 9.53 -1.34 2.89
CA GLY A 15 10.85 -1.44 3.52
C GLY A 15 11.96 -0.66 2.81
N GLY A 16 11.72 -0.20 1.58
CA GLY A 16 12.64 0.62 0.80
C GLY A 16 12.90 2.01 1.41
N LEU A 17 13.91 2.71 0.87
CA LEU A 17 14.28 4.05 1.32
C LEU A 17 13.09 5.02 1.26
N ASP A 18 12.42 5.08 0.11
CA ASP A 18 11.32 6.01 -0.15
C ASP A 18 10.19 5.88 0.88
N THR A 19 9.67 4.66 1.11
CA THR A 19 8.59 4.46 2.08
C THR A 19 9.05 4.65 3.53
N SER A 20 10.34 4.49 3.82
CA SER A 20 10.91 4.81 5.14
C SER A 20 10.98 6.32 5.38
N CYS A 21 11.40 7.08 4.37
CA CYS A 21 11.37 8.54 4.42
C CYS A 21 9.94 9.08 4.49
N ILE A 22 9.00 8.50 3.74
CA ILE A 22 7.58 8.86 3.79
C ILE A 22 7.00 8.59 5.18
N LEU A 23 7.33 7.45 5.80
CA LEU A 23 6.89 7.15 7.16
C LEU A 23 7.35 8.24 8.14
N ALA A 24 8.65 8.55 8.15
CA ALA A 24 9.19 9.60 9.01
C ALA A 24 8.54 10.96 8.72
N TRP A 25 8.39 11.32 7.44
CA TRP A 25 7.78 12.57 7.02
C TRP A 25 6.31 12.68 7.47
N LEU A 26 5.51 11.63 7.31
CA LEU A 26 4.11 11.62 7.78
C LEU A 26 4.01 11.83 9.30
N ILE A 27 4.93 11.23 10.06
CA ILE A 27 5.02 11.43 11.51
C ILE A 27 5.38 12.89 11.82
N GLU A 28 6.36 13.47 11.15
CA GLU A 28 6.73 14.89 11.27
C GLU A 28 5.57 15.83 10.90
N GLN A 29 4.73 15.44 9.94
CA GLN A 29 3.50 16.18 9.60
C GLN A 29 2.42 16.11 10.69
N GLY A 30 2.60 15.28 11.72
CA GLY A 30 1.69 15.16 12.87
C GLY A 30 0.63 14.07 12.73
N TYR A 31 0.86 13.06 11.89
CA TYR A 31 -0.03 11.90 11.76
C TYR A 31 0.38 10.75 12.69
N GLU A 32 -0.59 9.96 13.12
CA GLU A 32 -0.33 8.63 13.66
C GLU A 32 -0.22 7.65 12.49
N VAL A 33 0.96 7.06 12.28
CA VAL A 33 1.22 6.25 11.08
C VAL A 33 1.31 4.77 11.42
N MET A 34 0.48 3.97 10.75
CA MET A 34 0.59 2.52 10.70
C MET A 34 1.12 2.11 9.33
N CYS A 35 1.87 1.01 9.27
CA CYS A 35 2.41 0.47 8.03
C CYS A 35 1.70 -0.82 7.62
N TYR A 36 1.66 -1.07 6.32
CA TYR A 36 1.13 -2.28 5.73
C TYR A 36 2.06 -2.79 4.64
N MET A 37 2.41 -4.08 4.70
CA MET A 37 3.18 -4.81 3.70
C MET A 37 2.35 -5.98 3.16
N ALA A 38 2.38 -6.18 1.85
CA ALA A 38 1.76 -7.31 1.18
C ALA A 38 2.85 -8.30 0.75
N ASN A 39 2.80 -9.54 1.23
CA ASN A 39 3.58 -10.62 0.63
C ASN A 39 2.78 -11.23 -0.54
N LEU A 40 3.30 -11.06 -1.74
CA LEU A 40 2.78 -11.61 -3.00
C LEU A 40 3.78 -12.60 -3.63
N GLY A 41 4.76 -13.07 -2.86
CA GLY A 41 5.80 -14.00 -3.30
C GLY A 41 7.12 -13.32 -3.67
N GLN A 42 7.30 -12.04 -3.35
CA GLN A 42 8.59 -11.38 -3.51
C GLN A 42 9.61 -11.88 -2.47
N GLU A 43 10.87 -11.98 -2.87
CA GLU A 43 11.98 -12.38 -2.01
C GLU A 43 12.49 -11.17 -1.20
N GLU A 44 11.77 -10.81 -0.13
CA GLU A 44 12.11 -9.72 0.77
C GLU A 44 12.26 -10.21 2.22
N ASP A 45 13.10 -9.54 3.01
CA ASP A 45 13.21 -9.75 4.45
C ASP A 45 12.14 -8.93 5.18
N PHE A 46 10.95 -9.53 5.32
CA PHE A 46 9.81 -8.91 5.98
C PHE A 46 10.08 -8.62 7.47
N ASP A 47 10.88 -9.45 8.15
CA ASP A 47 11.21 -9.27 9.55
C ASP A 47 12.11 -8.03 9.74
N ALA A 48 13.12 -7.87 8.90
CA ALA A 48 13.95 -6.67 8.89
C ALA A 48 13.13 -5.42 8.54
N ALA A 49 12.20 -5.52 7.59
CA ALA A 49 11.30 -4.42 7.25
C ALA A 49 10.38 -4.02 8.42
N VAL A 50 9.91 -4.99 9.21
CA VAL A 50 9.13 -4.78 10.45
C VAL A 50 9.94 -4.07 11.51
N VAL A 51 11.17 -4.52 11.76
CA VAL A 51 12.09 -3.87 12.70
C VAL A 51 12.36 -2.43 12.26
N LYS A 52 12.63 -2.22 10.97
CA LYS A 52 12.88 -0.90 10.41
C LYS A 52 11.68 0.04 10.54
N ALA A 53 10.47 -0.41 10.19
CA ALA A 53 9.26 0.41 10.29
C ALA A 53 8.99 0.86 11.73
N LYS A 54 9.14 -0.05 12.71
CA LYS A 54 9.01 0.27 14.13
C LYS A 54 10.11 1.25 14.59
N GLY A 55 11.34 1.03 14.15
CA GLY A 55 12.47 1.93 14.44
C GLY A 55 12.27 3.34 13.87
N CYS A 56 11.57 3.47 12.74
CA CYS A 56 11.18 4.74 12.14
C CYS A 56 9.93 5.38 12.77
N GLY A 57 9.29 4.73 13.76
CA GLY A 57 8.19 5.32 14.53
C GLY A 57 6.78 4.89 14.10
N ALA A 58 6.62 3.86 13.27
CA ALA A 58 5.30 3.29 12.99
C ALA A 58 4.63 2.75 14.27
N THR A 59 3.37 3.10 14.52
CA THR A 59 2.64 2.64 15.73
C THR A 59 2.23 1.17 15.63
N LYS A 60 1.97 0.70 14.41
CA LYS A 60 1.70 -0.71 14.07
C LYS A 60 2.25 -1.01 12.68
N ILE A 61 2.55 -2.27 12.42
CA ILE A 61 2.82 -2.77 11.07
C ILE A 61 2.09 -4.10 10.85
N PHE A 62 1.45 -4.21 9.70
CA PHE A 62 0.75 -5.41 9.23
C PHE A 62 1.55 -6.02 8.08
N VAL A 63 1.86 -7.31 8.17
CA VAL A 63 2.44 -8.08 7.06
C VAL A 63 1.43 -9.15 6.70
N GLU A 64 0.84 -9.04 5.51
CA GLU A 64 -0.23 -9.94 5.07
C GLU A 64 0.27 -10.85 3.95
N ASP A 65 0.15 -12.15 4.15
CA ASP A 65 0.35 -13.13 3.07
C ASP A 65 -0.87 -13.16 2.17
N LEU A 66 -0.70 -12.66 0.95
CA LEU A 66 -1.74 -12.54 -0.06
C LEU A 66 -1.43 -13.36 -1.31
N GLN A 67 -0.42 -14.24 -1.27
CA GLN A 67 -0.03 -15.07 -2.42
C GLN A 67 -1.20 -15.89 -2.95
N ARG A 68 -1.90 -16.60 -2.06
CA ARG A 68 -3.03 -17.44 -2.45
C ARG A 68 -4.17 -16.62 -3.05
N VAL A 69 -4.52 -15.51 -2.41
CA VAL A 69 -5.55 -14.58 -2.90
C VAL A 69 -5.18 -14.03 -4.28
N PHE A 70 -3.92 -13.66 -4.47
CA PHE A 70 -3.43 -13.16 -5.76
C PHE A 70 -3.51 -14.22 -6.86
N VAL A 71 -3.13 -15.45 -6.56
CA VAL A 71 -3.21 -16.57 -7.51
C VAL A 71 -4.66 -16.87 -7.87
N GLU A 72 -5.51 -17.12 -6.87
CA GLU A 72 -6.87 -17.62 -7.07
C GLU A 72 -7.81 -16.55 -7.65
N GLU A 73 -7.72 -15.30 -7.19
CA GLU A 73 -8.67 -14.25 -7.58
C GLU A 73 -8.22 -13.41 -8.77
N LEU A 74 -6.93 -13.36 -9.09
CA LEU A 74 -6.40 -12.48 -10.16
C LEU A 74 -5.64 -13.25 -11.23
N ILE A 75 -4.65 -14.06 -10.87
CA ILE A 75 -3.82 -14.77 -11.86
C ILE A 75 -4.65 -15.81 -12.62
N TYR A 76 -5.41 -16.66 -11.93
CA TYR A 76 -6.24 -17.67 -12.61
C TYR A 76 -7.26 -17.07 -13.57
N PRO A 77 -8.07 -16.06 -13.20
CA PRO A 77 -8.96 -15.39 -14.15
C PRO A 77 -8.22 -14.71 -15.32
N ALA A 78 -7.07 -14.08 -15.07
CA ALA A 78 -6.27 -13.46 -16.12
C ALA A 78 -5.77 -14.47 -17.16
N VAL A 79 -5.32 -15.65 -16.70
CA VAL A 79 -4.93 -16.77 -17.57
C VAL A 79 -6.13 -17.31 -18.34
N GLN A 80 -7.27 -17.53 -17.67
CA GLN A 80 -8.50 -18.02 -18.33
C GLN A 80 -9.00 -17.07 -19.42
N ALA A 81 -8.88 -15.76 -19.21
CA ALA A 81 -9.24 -14.73 -20.17
C ALA A 81 -8.14 -14.45 -21.21
N ASN A 82 -7.00 -15.14 -21.15
CA ASN A 82 -5.82 -14.90 -22.01
C ASN A 82 -5.44 -13.41 -22.06
N THR A 83 -5.41 -12.75 -20.91
CA THR A 83 -5.16 -11.30 -20.87
C THR A 83 -3.72 -11.00 -21.28
N ILE A 84 -3.56 -10.23 -22.35
CA ILE A 84 -2.25 -9.76 -22.82
C ILE A 84 -2.40 -8.28 -23.19
N TYR A 85 -1.65 -7.42 -22.52
CA TYR A 85 -1.63 -6.00 -22.83
C TYR A 85 -0.68 -5.75 -24.00
N GLU A 86 -1.19 -5.06 -25.04
CA GLU A 86 -0.46 -4.71 -26.26
C GLU A 86 0.26 -5.91 -26.91
N GLY A 87 -0.30 -7.12 -26.78
CA GLY A 87 0.21 -8.34 -27.39
C GLY A 87 1.49 -8.91 -26.79
N VAL A 88 2.06 -8.30 -25.75
CA VAL A 88 3.35 -8.74 -25.16
C VAL A 88 3.36 -8.84 -23.64
N TYR A 89 2.61 -8.00 -22.93
CA TYR A 89 2.74 -7.88 -21.47
C TYR A 89 1.66 -8.65 -20.72
N LEU A 90 2.07 -9.60 -19.87
CA LEU A 90 1.19 -10.46 -19.07
C LEU A 90 0.68 -9.81 -17.77
N LEU A 91 0.68 -8.48 -17.68
CA LEU A 91 -0.03 -7.72 -16.64
C LEU A 91 0.41 -7.95 -15.17
N GLY A 92 1.55 -8.59 -14.90
CA GLY A 92 1.94 -8.98 -13.53
C GLY A 92 1.83 -7.85 -12.48
N THR A 93 2.36 -6.66 -12.78
CA THR A 93 2.25 -5.50 -11.87
C THR A 93 0.82 -4.99 -11.79
N SER A 94 0.13 -4.89 -12.94
CA SER A 94 -1.25 -4.40 -13.01
C SER A 94 -2.21 -5.26 -12.18
N LEU A 95 -2.03 -6.59 -12.18
CA LEU A 95 -2.87 -7.52 -11.43
C LEU A 95 -2.58 -7.50 -9.92
N ALA A 96 -1.33 -7.25 -9.52
CA ALA A 96 -0.95 -7.22 -8.12
C ALA A 96 -1.50 -6.00 -7.36
N ARG A 97 -1.50 -4.80 -7.97
CA ARG A 97 -1.86 -3.55 -7.25
C ARG A 97 -3.29 -3.53 -6.68
N PRO A 98 -4.34 -4.01 -7.38
CA PRO A 98 -5.68 -4.09 -6.82
C PRO A 98 -5.75 -4.98 -5.56
N VAL A 99 -4.98 -6.07 -5.49
CA VAL A 99 -4.94 -6.97 -4.32
C VAL A 99 -4.37 -6.24 -3.11
N ILE A 100 -3.25 -5.54 -3.30
CA ILE A 100 -2.60 -4.74 -2.25
C ILE A 100 -3.54 -3.63 -1.79
N ALA A 101 -4.11 -2.88 -2.73
CA ALA A 101 -4.99 -1.75 -2.43
C ALA A 101 -6.25 -2.20 -1.67
N ARG A 102 -6.88 -3.31 -2.08
CA ARG A 102 -8.04 -3.86 -1.40
C ARG A 102 -7.73 -4.23 0.05
N ARG A 103 -6.64 -4.96 0.29
CA ARG A 103 -6.27 -5.34 1.65
C ARG A 103 -5.88 -4.13 2.51
N GLN A 104 -5.21 -3.14 1.93
CA GLN A 104 -4.93 -1.88 2.62
C GLN A 104 -6.22 -1.18 3.07
N MET A 105 -7.23 -1.11 2.20
CA MET A 105 -8.52 -0.49 2.53
C MET A 105 -9.28 -1.25 3.63
N GLU A 106 -9.24 -2.59 3.62
CA GLU A 106 -9.81 -3.42 4.69
C GLU A 106 -9.15 -3.16 6.04
N ILE A 107 -7.81 -3.10 6.07
CA ILE A 107 -7.05 -2.80 7.28
C ILE A 107 -7.32 -1.36 7.74
N ALA A 108 -7.35 -0.40 6.82
CA ALA A 108 -7.66 0.99 7.12
C ALA A 108 -9.04 1.14 7.76
N ALA A 109 -10.04 0.40 7.27
CA ALA A 109 -11.37 0.37 7.89
C ALA A 109 -11.32 -0.23 9.30
N ARG A 110 -10.67 -1.39 9.47
CA ARG A 110 -10.53 -2.08 10.77
C ARG A 110 -9.82 -1.23 11.83
N GLU A 111 -8.78 -0.51 11.44
CA GLU A 111 -7.96 0.33 12.33
C GLU A 111 -8.49 1.77 12.47
N ASN A 112 -9.62 2.08 11.83
CA ASN A 112 -10.24 3.40 11.79
C ASN A 112 -9.26 4.49 11.28
N CYS A 113 -8.55 4.19 10.19
CA CYS A 113 -7.71 5.16 9.50
C CYS A 113 -8.57 6.12 8.66
N GLN A 114 -8.35 7.42 8.83
CA GLN A 114 -9.00 8.46 8.01
C GLN A 114 -8.28 8.65 6.66
N TYR A 115 -7.03 8.21 6.59
CA TYR A 115 -6.16 8.38 5.44
C TYR A 115 -5.47 7.07 5.05
N VAL A 116 -5.20 6.93 3.75
CA VAL A 116 -4.26 5.95 3.22
C VAL A 116 -3.13 6.67 2.49
N SER A 117 -1.94 6.06 2.49
CA SER A 117 -0.77 6.60 1.81
C SER A 117 -0.03 5.52 1.04
N HIS A 118 0.70 5.90 -0.01
CA HIS A 118 1.53 5.00 -0.80
C HIS A 118 2.83 5.67 -1.25
N GLY A 119 3.85 4.84 -1.52
CA GLY A 119 5.16 5.27 -2.01
C GLY A 119 5.31 5.36 -3.53
N CYS A 120 4.24 5.16 -4.32
CA CYS A 120 4.34 5.24 -5.78
C CYS A 120 4.80 6.61 -6.27
N THR A 121 5.66 6.64 -7.29
CA THR A 121 6.17 7.88 -7.88
C THR A 121 5.05 8.66 -8.60
N GLY A 122 5.19 9.99 -8.66
CA GLY A 122 4.20 10.87 -9.29
C GLY A 122 4.09 10.76 -10.82
N LYS A 123 4.95 9.97 -11.47
CA LYS A 123 5.00 9.81 -12.94
C LYS A 123 4.68 8.38 -13.40
N GLY A 124 4.50 7.43 -12.49
CA GLY A 124 4.27 6.02 -12.80
C GLY A 124 2.79 5.65 -12.89
N ASN A 125 2.51 4.44 -13.41
CA ASN A 125 1.15 3.91 -13.52
C ASN A 125 0.59 3.42 -12.17
N ASP A 126 1.45 3.02 -11.23
CA ASP A 126 1.03 2.40 -9.98
C ASP A 126 0.19 3.33 -9.09
N GLN A 127 0.47 4.64 -9.09
CA GLN A 127 -0.35 5.61 -8.36
C GLN A 127 -1.81 5.55 -8.81
N VAL A 128 -2.05 5.44 -10.13
CA VAL A 128 -3.39 5.37 -10.71
C VAL A 128 -4.05 4.05 -10.32
N ARG A 129 -3.31 2.94 -10.37
CA ARG A 129 -3.82 1.61 -9.99
C ARG A 129 -4.25 1.57 -8.52
N PHE A 130 -3.45 2.14 -7.62
CA PHE A 130 -3.80 2.22 -6.20
C PHE A 130 -4.99 3.15 -5.96
N GLU A 131 -4.93 4.38 -6.47
CA GLU A 131 -5.95 5.38 -6.17
C GLU A 131 -7.31 5.06 -6.76
N LEU A 132 -7.38 4.56 -8.00
CA LEU A 132 -8.64 4.09 -8.56
C LEU A 132 -9.21 2.92 -7.75
N ALA A 133 -8.38 2.00 -7.26
CA ALA A 133 -8.83 0.92 -6.40
C ALA A 133 -9.35 1.44 -5.05
N TYR A 134 -8.66 2.41 -4.43
CA TYR A 134 -9.14 3.04 -3.20
C TYR A 134 -10.49 3.70 -3.38
N TYR A 135 -10.64 4.53 -4.42
CA TYR A 135 -11.88 5.26 -4.69
C TYR A 135 -13.02 4.35 -5.13
N ALA A 136 -12.72 3.24 -5.81
CA ALA A 136 -13.73 2.23 -6.11
C ALA A 136 -14.28 1.53 -4.86
N LEU A 137 -13.44 1.33 -3.83
CA LEU A 137 -13.82 0.66 -2.58
C LEU A 137 -14.43 1.62 -1.56
N LYS A 138 -13.92 2.85 -1.49
CA LYS A 138 -14.36 3.89 -0.57
C LYS A 138 -14.13 5.27 -1.21
N PRO A 139 -15.13 5.83 -1.92
CA PRO A 139 -14.97 7.08 -2.68
C PRO A 139 -14.56 8.30 -1.84
N ASP A 140 -14.87 8.32 -0.55
CA ASP A 140 -14.59 9.42 0.38
C ASP A 140 -13.25 9.27 1.14
N ILE A 141 -12.45 8.24 0.85
CA ILE A 141 -11.14 8.07 1.49
C ILE A 141 -10.18 9.19 1.09
N LYS A 142 -9.43 9.70 2.07
CA LYS A 142 -8.39 10.69 1.83
C LYS A 142 -7.06 9.99 1.52
N VAL A 143 -6.49 10.28 0.36
CA VAL A 143 -5.20 9.72 -0.06
C VAL A 143 -4.10 10.76 0.13
N ILE A 144 -2.99 10.36 0.75
CA ILE A 144 -1.77 11.16 0.84
C ILE A 144 -0.71 10.51 -0.05
N ALA A 145 -0.31 11.18 -1.13
CA ALA A 145 0.71 10.73 -2.06
C ALA A 145 1.92 11.68 -2.04
N PRO A 146 2.90 11.46 -1.14
CA PRO A 146 3.99 12.42 -0.88
C PRO A 146 4.80 12.79 -2.12
N TRP A 147 5.02 11.84 -3.04
CA TRP A 147 5.74 12.09 -4.30
C TRP A 147 5.08 13.11 -5.25
N ARG A 148 3.85 13.56 -4.96
CA ARG A 148 3.14 14.61 -5.72
C ARG A 148 2.96 15.91 -4.94
N ILE A 149 3.42 15.98 -3.70
CA ILE A 149 3.33 17.19 -2.89
C ILE A 149 4.56 18.05 -3.25
N PRO A 150 4.37 19.32 -3.64
CA PRO A 150 5.45 20.24 -4.02
C PRO A 150 6.46 20.52 -2.91
#